data_AF-A0AAW8API5-F1
#
_entry.id   AF-A0AAW8API5-F1
#
_cell.length_a   1.000
_cell.length_b   1.000
_cell.length_c   1.000
_cell.angle_alpha   90.00
_cell.angle_beta   90.00
_cell.angle_gamma   90.00
#
_symmetry.space_group_name_H-M   'P 1'
#
loop_
_entity.id
_entity.type
_entity.pdbx_description
1 polymer ?
#
loop_
_entity_poly.entity_id
_entity_poly.type
_entity_poly.pdbx_seq_one_letter_code
_entity_poly.pdbx_strand_id
1 'polypeptide(L)'
;MKKLTKALTLSITSILALNFVGCTTTPKGSSVYGVNNSNAVVVSEVISNYVQLKAPAANTNLLIVPDRKKSVIYSNVQTALQNKGYAIVEAPLPENTLVTVLKYRVSPVADNAVSIVINLAGNEAVGMAFKVNNQWKPFTSYTVKEN
;
A
#
# COMPACT_ATOMS: atom_id res chain seq x y z
N MET A 1 65.15 29.45 4.56
CA MET A 1 65.10 29.20 3.11
C MET A 1 63.82 28.44 2.77
N LYS A 2 63.17 28.83 1.66
CA LYS A 2 61.90 28.31 1.10
C LYS A 2 61.96 26.77 0.92
N LYS A 3 60.86 26.01 1.00
CA LYS A 3 59.84 25.88 -0.07
C LYS A 3 58.47 25.41 0.47
N LEU A 4 57.44 26.15 0.05
CA LEU A 4 56.03 25.73 -0.03
C LEU A 4 55.88 24.58 -1.02
N THR A 5 54.97 23.62 -0.79
CA THR A 5 53.97 23.24 -1.80
C THR A 5 52.72 22.64 -1.13
N LYS A 6 51.56 23.12 -1.60
CA LYS A 6 50.19 22.73 -1.25
C LYS A 6 49.91 21.25 -1.54
N ALA A 7 49.08 20.61 -0.71
CA ALA A 7 48.18 19.56 -1.16
C ALA A 7 46.86 19.70 -0.38
N LEU A 8 45.90 20.37 -1.03
CA LEU A 8 44.49 20.31 -0.71
C LEU A 8 43.97 18.99 -1.28
N THR A 9 43.45 18.11 -0.43
CA THR A 9 42.61 17.00 -0.89
C THR A 9 41.46 16.85 0.09
N LEU A 10 40.37 17.56 -0.21
CA LEU A 10 39.03 17.19 0.24
C LEU A 10 38.79 15.74 -0.23
N SER A 11 38.77 14.80 0.70
CA SER A 11 38.14 13.50 0.46
C SER A 11 36.75 13.55 1.09
N ILE A 12 35.82 14.14 0.33
CA ILE A 12 34.39 13.87 0.45
C ILE A 12 34.25 12.36 0.23
N THR A 13 34.21 11.59 1.31
CA THR A 13 33.73 10.21 1.26
C THR A 13 32.22 10.31 1.26
N SER A 14 31.69 10.41 0.05
CA SER A 14 30.35 10.04 -0.32
C SER A 14 30.00 8.71 0.35
N ILE A 15 29.30 8.79 1.49
CA ILE A 15 28.58 7.63 2.02
C ILE A 15 27.54 7.32 0.96
N LEU A 16 27.77 6.21 0.28
CA LEU A 16 26.91 5.66 -0.75
C LEU A 16 25.45 5.82 -0.30
N ALA A 17 24.70 6.65 -1.02
CA ALA A 17 23.30 6.39 -1.19
C ALA A 17 23.23 4.95 -1.71
N LEU A 18 22.68 4.04 -0.91
CA LEU A 18 22.32 2.71 -1.36
C LEU A 18 21.34 2.90 -2.50
N ASN A 19 21.89 2.90 -3.71
CA ASN A 19 21.20 2.80 -4.97
C ASN A 19 20.42 1.48 -4.94
N PHE A 20 19.23 1.50 -4.35
CA PHE A 20 18.18 0.56 -4.71
C PHE A 20 17.64 0.94 -6.10
N VAL A 21 18.51 0.87 -7.12
CA VAL A 21 18.10 0.50 -8.48
C VAL A 21 17.94 -1.02 -8.49
N GLY A 22 17.02 -1.50 -7.65
CA GLY A 22 16.38 -2.78 -7.91
C GLY A 22 15.41 -2.51 -9.05
N CYS A 23 15.72 -3.06 -10.23
CA CYS A 23 14.78 -3.28 -11.33
C CYS A 23 13.36 -3.30 -10.76
N THR A 24 12.53 -2.30 -11.07
CA THR A 24 11.19 -2.20 -10.49
C THR A 24 10.48 -3.49 -10.85
N THR A 25 10.38 -4.43 -9.91
CA THR A 25 9.50 -5.56 -10.09
C THR A 25 8.15 -4.93 -10.29
N THR A 26 7.64 -4.96 -11.52
CA THR A 26 6.30 -4.46 -11.84
C THR A 26 5.42 -4.97 -10.72
N PRO A 27 4.80 -4.07 -9.93
CA PRO A 27 4.11 -4.50 -8.73
C PRO A 27 3.09 -5.57 -9.14
N LYS A 28 3.27 -6.83 -8.72
CA LYS A 28 2.30 -7.90 -9.03
C LYS A 28 0.92 -7.37 -8.62
N GLY A 29 -0.01 -7.36 -9.56
CA GLY A 29 -1.27 -6.65 -9.44
C GLY A 29 -2.07 -7.09 -8.21
N SER A 30 -2.96 -6.22 -7.75
CA SER A 30 -4.01 -6.62 -6.82
C SER A 30 -4.91 -7.68 -7.48
N SER A 31 -5.59 -8.51 -6.70
CA SER A 31 -6.45 -9.56 -7.26
C SER A 31 -7.69 -9.76 -6.41
N VAL A 32 -8.87 -9.64 -7.00
CA VAL A 32 -10.14 -9.67 -6.26
C VAL A 32 -11.04 -10.78 -6.83
N TYR A 33 -11.44 -11.71 -5.97
CA TYR A 33 -12.37 -12.80 -6.28
C TYR A 33 -13.44 -12.91 -5.19
N GLY A 34 -14.66 -13.32 -5.56
CA GLY A 34 -15.76 -13.52 -4.60
C GLY A 34 -16.39 -12.23 -4.04
N VAL A 35 -16.05 -11.07 -4.62
CA VAL A 35 -16.62 -9.77 -4.24
C VAL A 35 -17.77 -9.40 -5.17
N ASN A 36 -18.82 -8.81 -4.60
CA ASN A 36 -19.96 -8.25 -5.30
C ASN A 36 -20.42 -6.95 -4.62
N ASN A 37 -21.48 -6.34 -5.14
CA ASN A 37 -22.00 -5.08 -4.60
C ASN A 37 -22.41 -5.16 -3.11
N SER A 38 -22.77 -6.33 -2.59
CA SER A 38 -23.21 -6.48 -1.19
C SER A 38 -22.06 -6.42 -0.18
N ASN A 39 -20.83 -6.78 -0.58
CA ASN A 39 -19.66 -6.82 0.32
C ASN A 39 -18.56 -5.82 -0.05
N ALA A 40 -18.65 -5.18 -1.22
CA ALA A 40 -17.63 -4.28 -1.72
C ALA A 40 -17.26 -3.14 -0.74
N VAL A 41 -18.27 -2.52 -0.12
CA VAL A 41 -18.05 -1.42 0.83
C VAL A 41 -17.25 -1.89 2.05
N VAL A 42 -17.66 -3.00 2.65
CA VAL A 42 -17.00 -3.55 3.85
C VAL A 42 -15.58 -4.03 3.55
N VAL A 43 -15.36 -4.63 2.38
CA VAL A 43 -14.00 -5.01 1.93
C VAL A 43 -13.10 -3.77 1.84
N SER A 44 -13.59 -2.68 1.26
CA SER A 44 -12.85 -1.42 1.16
C SER A 44 -12.63 -0.74 2.51
N GLU A 45 -13.57 -0.88 3.45
CA GLU A 45 -13.39 -0.43 4.84
C GLU A 45 -12.25 -1.18 5.53
N VAL A 46 -12.19 -2.52 5.41
CA VAL A 46 -11.09 -3.31 5.98
C VAL A 46 -9.74 -2.85 5.43
N ILE A 47 -9.64 -2.64 4.12
CA ILE A 47 -8.39 -2.17 3.48
C ILE A 47 -8.01 -0.77 4.00
N SER A 48 -8.95 0.19 3.96
CA SER A 48 -8.68 1.58 4.33
C SER A 48 -8.47 1.78 5.83
N ASN A 49 -9.06 0.93 6.68
CA ASN A 49 -8.83 0.93 8.13
C ASN A 49 -7.42 0.45 8.47
N TYR A 50 -6.92 -0.59 7.80
CA TYR A 50 -5.55 -1.04 7.97
C TYR A 50 -4.53 0.04 7.61
N VAL A 51 -4.75 0.74 6.49
CA VAL A 51 -3.85 1.84 6.08
C VAL A 51 -3.83 2.94 7.14
N GLN A 52 -5.00 3.36 7.64
CA GLN A 52 -5.12 4.34 8.74
C GLN A 52 -4.43 3.91 10.02
N LEU A 53 -4.44 2.62 10.34
CA LEU A 53 -3.77 2.09 11.51
C LEU A 53 -2.23 2.13 11.39
N LYS A 54 -1.69 2.04 10.18
CA LYS A 54 -0.26 1.82 9.94
C LYS A 54 0.49 3.01 9.35
N ALA A 55 -0.19 3.93 8.68
CA ALA A 55 0.42 5.07 8.03
C ALA A 55 -0.41 6.34 8.31
N PRO A 56 0.17 7.42 8.88
CA PRO A 56 -0.56 8.67 9.07
C PRO A 56 -0.77 9.39 7.73
N ALA A 57 -1.98 9.92 7.49
CA ALA A 57 -2.34 10.56 6.23
C ALA A 57 -1.46 11.76 5.87
N ALA A 58 -1.07 12.58 6.86
CA ALA A 58 -0.30 13.81 6.66
C ALA A 58 1.04 13.62 5.92
N ASN A 59 1.64 12.42 5.99
CA ASN A 59 2.96 12.13 5.44
C ASN A 59 2.94 10.98 4.42
N THR A 60 1.76 10.59 3.93
CA THR A 60 1.62 9.38 3.11
C THR A 60 0.98 9.70 1.77
N ASN A 61 1.81 9.67 0.72
CA ASN A 61 1.35 9.58 -0.67
C ASN A 61 1.10 8.11 -1.01
N LEU A 62 -0.14 7.74 -1.33
CA LEU A 62 -0.48 6.35 -1.66
C LEU A 62 -0.50 6.12 -3.16
N LEU A 63 0.24 5.11 -3.60
CA LEU A 63 0.03 4.49 -4.91
C LEU A 63 -0.79 3.21 -4.70
N ILE A 64 -2.07 3.26 -5.08
CA ILE A 64 -2.96 2.09 -5.01
C ILE A 64 -2.77 1.27 -6.29
N VAL A 65 -2.33 0.03 -6.17
CA VAL A 65 -2.21 -0.87 -7.31
C VAL A 65 -3.60 -1.42 -7.64
N PRO A 66 -4.18 -1.11 -8.82
CA PRO A 66 -5.52 -1.57 -9.16
C PRO A 66 -5.52 -3.08 -9.38
N ASP A 67 -6.62 -3.73 -9.02
CA ASP A 67 -6.84 -5.14 -9.37
C ASP A 67 -7.28 -5.30 -10.83
N ARG A 68 -8.10 -4.36 -11.34
CA ARG A 68 -8.48 -4.20 -12.76
C ARG A 68 -8.79 -2.73 -13.04
N LYS A 69 -8.64 -2.27 -14.28
CA LYS A 69 -8.88 -0.86 -14.71
C LYS A 69 -10.30 -0.31 -14.40
N LYS A 70 -11.29 -1.16 -14.07
CA LYS A 70 -12.68 -0.79 -13.75
C LYS A 70 -13.21 -1.50 -12.50
N SER A 71 -12.35 -1.73 -11.51
CA SER A 71 -12.75 -2.45 -10.30
C SER A 71 -13.54 -1.56 -9.34
N VAL A 72 -14.71 -2.04 -8.91
CA VAL A 72 -15.51 -1.41 -7.86
C VAL A 72 -14.73 -1.33 -6.54
N ILE A 73 -13.92 -2.35 -6.21
CA ILE A 73 -13.09 -2.33 -5.01
C ILE A 73 -12.03 -1.24 -5.09
N TYR A 74 -11.35 -1.13 -6.24
CA TYR A 74 -10.37 -0.07 -6.45
C TYR A 74 -10.98 1.31 -6.21
N SER A 75 -12.10 1.61 -6.88
CA SER A 75 -12.78 2.91 -6.74
C SER A 75 -13.24 3.18 -5.30
N ASN A 76 -13.77 2.18 -4.61
CA ASN A 76 -14.21 2.30 -3.22
C ASN A 76 -13.02 2.49 -2.26
N VAL A 77 -11.91 1.77 -2.45
CA VAL A 77 -10.68 1.93 -1.66
C VAL A 77 -10.10 3.32 -1.87
N GLN A 78 -10.01 3.78 -3.12
CA GLN A 78 -9.54 5.11 -3.47
C GLN A 78 -10.39 6.19 -2.78
N THR A 79 -11.71 6.13 -2.93
CA THR A 79 -12.66 7.07 -2.31
C THR A 79 -12.54 7.05 -0.79
N ALA A 80 -12.51 5.88 -0.17
CA ALA A 80 -12.42 5.74 1.28
C ALA A 80 -11.12 6.34 1.85
N LEU A 81 -9.99 6.17 1.15
CA LEU A 81 -8.71 6.74 1.56
C LEU A 81 -8.66 8.26 1.32
N GLN A 82 -9.21 8.76 0.21
CA GLN A 82 -9.32 10.21 -0.01
C GLN A 82 -10.16 10.88 1.08
N ASN A 83 -11.29 10.27 1.46
CA ASN A 83 -12.13 10.76 2.56
C ASN A 83 -11.41 10.74 3.92
N LYS A 84 -10.38 9.90 4.08
CA LYS A 84 -9.51 9.87 5.26
C LYS A 84 -8.31 10.81 5.16
N GLY A 85 -8.22 11.63 4.11
CA GLY A 85 -7.20 12.66 3.94
C GLY A 85 -5.92 12.19 3.26
N TYR A 86 -5.90 11.01 2.63
CA TYR A 86 -4.72 10.54 1.90
C TYR A 86 -4.62 11.17 0.51
N ALA A 87 -3.40 11.58 0.14
CA ALA A 87 -3.07 11.92 -1.23
C ALA A 87 -2.89 10.63 -2.04
N ILE A 88 -3.69 10.46 -3.11
CA ILE A 88 -3.58 9.32 -4.02
C ILE A 88 -2.79 9.75 -5.26
N VAL A 89 -1.74 9.01 -5.58
CA VAL A 89 -0.86 9.27 -6.73
C VAL A 89 -1.07 8.19 -7.77
N GLU A 90 -1.08 8.59 -9.05
CA GLU A 90 -1.24 7.68 -10.19
C GLU A 90 0.10 7.50 -10.92
N ALA A 91 0.27 6.34 -11.57
CA ALA A 91 1.44 6.08 -12.40
C ALA A 91 1.25 6.71 -13.80
N PRO A 92 2.33 7.19 -14.46
CA PRO A 92 3.74 7.11 -14.06
C PRO A 92 4.12 8.15 -13.00
N LEU A 93 5.01 7.76 -12.07
CA LEU A 93 5.48 8.62 -10.99
C LEU A 93 6.64 9.51 -11.46
N PRO A 94 6.66 10.81 -11.13
CA PRO A 94 7.82 11.67 -11.31
C PRO A 94 9.04 11.14 -10.54
N GLU A 95 10.25 11.39 -11.07
CA GLU A 95 11.50 11.05 -10.38
C GLU A 95 11.54 11.63 -8.96
N ASN A 96 12.07 10.86 -8.01
CA ASN A 96 12.18 11.21 -6.58
C ASN A 96 10.85 11.35 -5.81
N THR A 97 9.71 10.93 -6.38
CA THR A 97 8.45 10.88 -5.63
C THR A 97 8.45 9.71 -4.64
N LEU A 98 8.51 10.01 -3.33
CA LEU A 98 8.32 8.99 -2.30
C LEU A 98 6.84 8.61 -2.23
N VAL A 99 6.54 7.32 -2.43
CA VAL A 99 5.19 6.78 -2.33
C VAL A 99 5.15 5.54 -1.44
N THR A 100 4.03 5.38 -0.74
CA THR A 100 3.66 4.15 -0.06
C THR A 100 2.78 3.34 -1.00
N VAL A 101 3.27 2.17 -1.41
CA VAL A 101 2.52 1.28 -2.32
C VAL A 101 1.51 0.46 -1.52
N LEU A 102 0.25 0.51 -1.95
CA LEU A 102 -0.84 -0.32 -1.42
C LEU A 102 -1.26 -1.36 -2.46
N LYS A 103 -1.23 -2.63 -2.07
CA LYS A 103 -1.79 -3.76 -2.83
C LYS A 103 -2.75 -4.53 -1.95
N TYR A 104 -3.68 -5.23 -2.57
CA TYR A 104 -4.59 -6.12 -1.86
C TYR A 104 -4.97 -7.34 -2.69
N ARG A 105 -5.25 -8.44 -2.01
CA ARG A 105 -5.86 -9.63 -2.59
C ARG A 105 -7.08 -10.01 -1.78
N VAL A 106 -8.19 -10.26 -2.46
CA VAL A 106 -9.44 -10.67 -1.83
C VAL A 106 -9.82 -12.04 -2.37
N SER A 107 -10.16 -12.95 -1.48
CA SER A 107 -10.55 -14.32 -1.83
C SER A 107 -11.71 -14.79 -0.97
N PRO A 108 -12.69 -15.51 -1.55
CA PRO A 108 -13.74 -16.12 -0.76
C PRO A 108 -13.14 -17.22 0.14
N VAL A 109 -13.58 -17.26 1.39
CA VAL A 109 -13.25 -18.32 2.36
C VAL A 109 -14.47 -19.23 2.56
N ALA A 110 -15.66 -18.63 2.57
CA ALA A 110 -16.96 -19.30 2.60
C ALA A 110 -18.01 -18.37 1.96
N ASP A 111 -19.24 -18.85 1.77
CA ASP A 111 -20.34 -18.06 1.19
C ASP A 111 -20.63 -16.76 1.97
N ASN A 112 -20.34 -16.77 3.27
CA ASN A 112 -20.53 -15.65 4.18
C ASN A 112 -19.21 -15.02 4.66
N ALA A 113 -18.07 -15.32 4.04
CA ALA A 113 -16.77 -14.82 4.49
C ALA A 113 -15.76 -14.62 3.35
N VAL A 114 -15.05 -13.49 3.39
CA VAL A 114 -13.94 -13.18 2.49
C VAL A 114 -12.68 -12.84 3.29
N SER A 115 -11.53 -13.34 2.82
CA SER A 115 -10.21 -12.98 3.33
C SER A 115 -9.62 -11.86 2.48
N ILE A 116 -8.95 -10.92 3.13
CA ILE A 116 -8.41 -9.71 2.53
C ILE A 116 -6.95 -9.59 2.95
N VAL A 117 -6.05 -10.02 2.07
CA VAL A 117 -4.60 -9.85 2.24
C VAL A 117 -4.23 -8.45 1.78
N ILE A 118 -3.65 -7.64 2.65
CA ILE A 118 -3.26 -6.25 2.41
C ILE A 118 -1.74 -6.18 2.50
N ASN A 119 -1.10 -5.59 1.49
CA ASN A 119 0.32 -5.31 1.49
C ASN A 119 0.52 -3.80 1.41
N LEU A 120 1.06 -3.21 2.48
CA LEU A 120 1.34 -1.78 2.59
C LEU A 120 2.84 -1.56 2.78
N ALA A 121 3.49 -0.93 1.80
CA ALA A 121 4.95 -0.74 1.77
C ALA A 121 5.74 -2.04 2.04
N GLY A 122 5.27 -3.18 1.54
CA GLY A 122 5.91 -4.49 1.73
C GLY A 122 5.46 -5.26 2.97
N ASN A 123 4.75 -4.62 3.91
CA ASN A 123 4.25 -5.29 5.11
C ASN A 123 2.89 -5.94 4.84
N GLU A 124 2.80 -7.25 5.02
CA GLU A 124 1.57 -8.01 4.79
C GLU A 124 0.75 -8.18 6.07
N ALA A 125 -0.55 -7.95 5.94
CA ALA A 125 -1.54 -8.28 6.95
C ALA A 125 -2.77 -8.92 6.32
N VAL A 126 -3.47 -9.74 7.10
CA VAL A 126 -4.72 -10.38 6.69
C VAL A 126 -5.85 -9.81 7.53
N GLY A 127 -6.80 -9.16 6.88
CA GLY A 127 -8.10 -8.81 7.42
C GLY A 127 -9.19 -9.73 6.86
N MET A 128 -10.40 -9.58 7.38
CA MET A 128 -11.55 -10.38 6.96
C MET A 128 -12.83 -9.53 6.92
N ALA A 129 -13.77 -9.92 6.07
CA ALA A 129 -15.15 -9.46 6.15
C ALA A 129 -16.08 -10.69 6.17
N PHE A 130 -17.12 -10.62 6.99
CA PHE A 130 -18.04 -11.73 7.20
C PHE A 130 -19.49 -11.25 7.30
N LYS A 131 -20.44 -12.12 6.94
CA LYS A 131 -21.87 -11.81 6.92
C LYS A 131 -22.53 -12.33 8.19
N VAL A 132 -23.10 -11.44 8.99
CA VAL A 132 -23.88 -11.74 10.20
C VAL A 132 -25.27 -11.15 10.05
N ASN A 133 -26.32 -11.94 10.30
CA ASN A 133 -27.71 -11.50 10.20
C ASN A 133 -28.00 -10.80 8.85
N ASN A 134 -27.52 -11.41 7.77
CA ASN A 134 -27.62 -10.91 6.40
C ASN A 134 -26.88 -9.58 6.09
N GLN A 135 -26.10 -9.06 7.03
CA GLN A 135 -25.29 -7.84 6.86
C GLN A 135 -23.80 -8.16 6.88
N TRP A 136 -23.04 -7.60 5.93
CA TRP A 136 -21.59 -7.72 5.94
C TRP A 136 -20.99 -6.82 7.01
N LYS A 137 -19.98 -7.33 7.72
CA LYS A 137 -19.25 -6.61 8.78
C LYS A 137 -17.74 -6.83 8.63
N PRO A 138 -16.93 -5.81 8.94
CA PRO A 138 -15.49 -5.98 8.96
C PRO A 138 -15.09 -6.77 10.21
N PHE A 139 -14.07 -7.61 10.09
CA PHE A 139 -13.34 -8.12 11.25
C PHE A 139 -12.34 -7.06 11.67
N THR A 140 -12.41 -6.62 12.93
CA THR A 140 -11.66 -5.46 13.44
C THR A 140 -10.22 -5.77 13.82
N SER A 141 -9.80 -7.03 13.68
CA SER A 141 -8.42 -7.47 13.95
C SER A 141 -7.72 -7.88 12.67
N TYR A 142 -6.40 -7.69 12.66
CA TYR A 142 -5.53 -8.06 11.54
C TYR A 142 -4.48 -9.04 12.01
N THR A 143 -4.26 -10.12 11.26
CA THR A 143 -3.12 -11.00 11.46
C THR A 143 -1.96 -10.44 10.64
N VAL A 144 -0.93 -9.92 11.30
CA VAL A 144 0.29 -9.42 10.65
C VAL A 144 1.25 -10.58 10.43
N LYS A 145 1.83 -10.68 9.23
CA LYS A 145 2.88 -11.66 8.99
C LYS A 145 4.18 -11.13 9.59
N GLU A 146 4.74 -11.84 10.56
CA GLU A 146 6.08 -11.53 11.06
C GLU A 146 7.10 -11.77 9.94
N ASN A 147 7.97 -10.79 9.72
CA ASN A 147 9.06 -10.85 8.74
C ASN A 147 10.26 -11.61 9.30
#